data_AF-A0A6L5R1P3-F1
#
_entry.id   AF-A0A6L5R1P3-F1
#
_cell.length_a   1.000
_cell.length_b   1.000
_cell.length_c   1.000
_cell.angle_alpha   90.00
_cell.angle_beta   90.00
_cell.angle_gamma   90.00
#
_symmetry.space_group_name_H-M   'P 1'
#
loop_
_entity.id
_entity.type
_entity.pdbx_description
1 polymer ?
#
loop_
_entity_poly.entity_id
_entity_poly.type
_entity_poly.pdbx_seq_one_letter_code
_entity_poly.pdbx_strand_id
1 'polypeptide(L)'
;MRFGTLEFGPALDAPDLLAPPTLATLQATDAAAADVLVADIDPGLADTAAFCEQEYGGITPIGLPADWSILVDETVATHERLIVGSGIRGSKLLVPGPFLAGLPRAEVLSLAQA
;
A
#
# COMPACT_ATOMS: atom_id res chain seq x y z
N MET A 1 -14.32 7.33 -2.73
CA MET A 1 -14.85 6.84 -1.45
C MET A 1 -14.28 7.72 -0.35
N ARG A 2 -15.09 8.21 0.59
CA ARG A 2 -14.62 9.13 1.63
C ARG A 2 -14.48 8.43 2.98
N PHE A 3 -13.32 8.60 3.63
CA PHE A 3 -13.11 8.21 5.03
C PHE A 3 -12.62 9.42 5.82
N GLY A 4 -13.46 9.93 6.73
CA GLY A 4 -13.16 11.17 7.45
C GLY A 4 -13.00 12.36 6.50
N THR A 5 -11.80 12.91 6.43
CA THR A 5 -11.44 14.00 5.50
C THR A 5 -10.76 13.53 4.22
N LEU A 6 -10.39 12.25 4.12
CA LEU A 6 -9.67 11.69 2.98
C LEU A 6 -10.63 11.26 1.87
N GLU A 7 -10.27 11.59 0.63
CA GLU A 7 -10.97 11.16 -0.58
C GLU A 7 -10.13 10.10 -1.31
N PHE A 8 -10.63 8.88 -1.35
CA PHE A 8 -10.01 7.76 -2.04
C PHE A 8 -10.58 7.60 -3.46
N GLY A 9 -9.72 7.69 -4.47
CA GLY A 9 -10.03 7.39 -5.87
C GLY A 9 -9.26 6.18 -6.38
N PRO A 10 -9.57 5.62 -7.57
CA PRO A 10 -8.81 4.51 -8.14
C PRO A 10 -7.32 4.87 -8.26
N ALA A 11 -6.43 3.98 -7.80
CA ALA A 11 -5.00 4.28 -7.75
C ALA A 11 -4.39 4.48 -9.14
N LEU A 12 -4.86 3.75 -10.15
CA LEU A 12 -4.40 3.86 -11.54
C LEU A 12 -4.81 5.18 -12.21
N ASP A 13 -5.79 5.90 -11.66
CA ASP A 13 -6.22 7.21 -12.18
C ASP A 13 -5.34 8.37 -11.64
N ALA A 14 -4.48 8.11 -10.65
CA ALA A 14 -3.64 9.12 -10.00
C ALA A 14 -2.16 8.65 -9.88
N PRO A 15 -1.45 8.46 -11.01
CA PRO A 15 -0.09 7.91 -11.02
C PRO A 15 0.93 8.75 -10.25
N ASP A 16 0.73 10.07 -10.16
CA ASP A 16 1.61 10.98 -9.42
C ASP A 16 1.56 10.78 -7.90
N LEU A 17 0.54 10.05 -7.41
CA LEU A 17 0.42 9.67 -6.00
C LEU A 17 1.06 8.31 -5.71
N LEU A 18 1.80 7.71 -6.64
CA LEU A 18 2.40 6.40 -6.50
C LEU A 18 3.90 6.48 -6.77
N ALA A 19 4.69 5.69 -6.04
CA ALA A 19 6.06 5.46 -6.49
C ALA A 19 6.05 4.68 -7.82
N PRO A 20 7.04 4.90 -8.71
CA PRO A 20 7.10 4.20 -9.99
C PRO A 20 7.02 2.66 -9.88
N PRO A 21 7.68 1.97 -8.92
CA PRO A 21 7.56 0.51 -8.78
C PRO A 21 6.15 0.05 -8.36
N THR A 22 5.47 0.86 -7.55
CA THR A 22 4.09 0.60 -7.12
C THR A 22 3.14 0.72 -8.30
N LEU A 23 3.24 1.81 -9.09
CA LEU A 23 2.45 1.98 -10.31
C LEU A 23 2.67 0.83 -11.30
N ALA A 24 3.93 0.48 -11.57
CA ALA A 24 4.26 -0.60 -12.50
C ALA A 24 3.65 -1.95 -12.07
N THR A 25 3.64 -2.22 -10.77
CA THR A 25 3.01 -3.43 -10.23
C THR A 25 1.50 -3.40 -10.42
N LEU A 26 0.83 -2.32 -10.04
CA LEU A 26 -0.63 -2.19 -10.20
C LEU A 26 -1.06 -2.34 -11.67
N GLN A 27 -0.28 -1.78 -12.61
CA GLN A 27 -0.51 -1.94 -14.05
C GLN A 27 -0.37 -3.40 -14.51
N ALA A 28 0.56 -4.16 -13.91
CA ALA A 28 0.74 -5.57 -14.22
C ALA A 28 -0.35 -6.49 -13.65
N THR A 29 -1.05 -6.06 -12.59
CA THR A 29 -2.11 -6.84 -11.92
C THR A 29 -3.55 -6.36 -12.23
N ASP A 30 -3.72 -5.41 -13.16
CA ASP A 30 -4.95 -4.74 -13.63
C ASP A 30 -6.28 -5.15 -12.95
N ALA A 31 -6.82 -6.33 -13.25
CA ALA A 31 -8.10 -6.80 -12.68
C ALA A 31 -8.13 -6.85 -11.13
N ALA A 32 -7.02 -7.21 -10.48
CA ALA A 32 -6.89 -7.21 -9.02
C ALA A 32 -6.60 -5.81 -8.45
N ALA A 33 -6.04 -4.92 -9.27
CA ALA A 33 -5.75 -3.53 -8.89
C ALA A 33 -6.98 -2.62 -8.93
N ALA A 34 -8.09 -3.05 -9.55
CA ALA A 34 -9.33 -2.28 -9.64
C ALA A 34 -9.90 -1.87 -8.26
N ASP A 35 -9.64 -2.67 -7.22
CA ASP A 35 -10.07 -2.40 -5.84
C ASP A 35 -9.05 -1.61 -5.01
N VAL A 36 -7.91 -1.25 -5.58
CA VAL A 36 -6.85 -0.46 -4.94
C VAL A 36 -7.12 1.02 -5.14
N LEU A 37 -7.35 1.73 -4.04
CA LEU A 37 -7.65 3.16 -4.05
C LEU A 37 -6.48 3.96 -3.45
N VAL A 38 -6.33 5.21 -3.84
CA VAL A 38 -5.32 6.13 -3.32
C VAL A 38 -5.96 7.43 -2.82
N ALA A 39 -5.41 7.99 -1.76
CA ALA A 39 -5.71 9.34 -1.27
C ALA A 39 -4.41 10.09 -1.02
N ASP A 40 -4.40 11.39 -1.33
CA ASP A 40 -3.33 12.29 -0.91
C ASP A 40 -3.39 12.51 0.61
N ILE A 41 -2.23 12.81 1.20
CA ILE A 41 -2.12 13.19 2.61
C ILE A 41 -1.11 14.31 2.76
N ASP A 42 -1.25 15.09 3.84
CA ASP A 42 -0.18 16.00 4.28
C ASP A 42 0.96 15.18 4.90
N PRO A 43 2.15 15.10 4.27
CA PRO A 43 3.26 14.34 4.81
C PRO A 43 3.83 14.92 6.11
N GLY A 44 3.55 16.19 6.42
CA GLY A 44 3.96 16.88 7.64
C GLY A 44 3.17 16.45 8.89
N LEU A 45 2.03 15.78 8.72
CA LEU A 45 1.25 15.19 9.82
C LEU A 45 1.69 13.77 10.18
N ALA A 46 2.66 13.18 9.48
CA ALA A 46 3.19 11.86 9.82
C ALA A 46 4.29 11.99 10.90
N ASP A 47 4.12 11.34 12.05
CA ASP A 47 5.06 11.43 13.19
C ASP A 47 6.51 11.03 12.85
N THR A 48 6.71 10.15 11.86
CA THR A 48 8.05 9.79 11.37
C THR A 48 8.70 10.87 10.50
N ALA A 49 7.93 11.81 9.92
CA ALA A 49 8.44 12.97 9.17
C ALA A 49 9.29 13.86 10.05
N ALA A 50 8.76 14.16 11.22
CA ALA A 50 9.35 15.11 12.15
C ALA A 50 10.62 14.54 12.81
N PHE A 51 10.79 13.21 12.82
CA PHE A 51 11.81 12.55 13.64
C PHE A 51 13.05 12.05 12.87
N CYS A 52 12.97 11.71 11.57
CA CYS A 52 14.06 10.92 10.95
C CYS A 52 14.73 11.47 9.68
N GLU A 53 14.26 12.55 9.02
CA GLU A 53 14.82 13.03 7.72
C GLU A 53 15.09 11.90 6.68
N GLN A 54 14.39 10.77 6.83
CA GLN A 54 14.50 9.60 5.97
C GLN A 54 13.11 9.33 5.38
N GLU A 55 13.07 8.72 4.20
CA GLU A 55 11.87 8.30 3.45
C GLU A 55 11.04 7.19 4.18
N TYR A 56 11.08 7.15 5.52
CA TYR A 56 10.20 6.34 6.36
C TYR A 56 8.80 6.96 6.42
N GLY A 57 7.84 6.24 5.85
CA GLY A 57 6.43 6.66 5.78
C GLY A 57 5.82 6.45 4.39
N GLY A 58 6.63 6.15 3.36
CA GLY A 58 6.17 5.70 2.04
C GLY A 58 6.29 4.20 1.83
N ILE A 59 6.93 3.46 2.74
CA ILE A 59 7.19 2.03 2.61
C ILE A 59 5.92 1.27 2.27
N THR A 60 6.03 0.43 1.24
CA THR A 60 4.92 -0.31 0.65
C THR A 60 5.36 -1.74 0.36
N PRO A 61 4.47 -2.73 0.52
CA PRO A 61 4.73 -4.09 0.07
C PRO A 61 4.64 -4.24 -1.46
N ILE A 62 4.20 -3.21 -2.19
CA ILE A 62 3.88 -3.27 -3.62
C ILE A 62 5.05 -2.73 -4.46
N GLY A 63 5.54 -3.53 -5.40
CA GLY A 63 6.66 -3.15 -6.27
C GLY A 63 8.04 -3.33 -5.64
N LEU A 64 8.15 -4.23 -4.66
CA LEU A 64 9.42 -4.65 -4.08
C LEU A 64 10.27 -5.47 -5.08
N PRO A 65 11.59 -5.55 -4.88
CA PRO A 65 12.47 -6.41 -5.68
C PRO A 65 11.96 -7.85 -5.76
N ALA A 66 12.07 -8.47 -6.94
CA ALA A 66 11.47 -9.77 -7.22
C ALA A 66 12.07 -10.93 -6.40
N ASP A 67 13.26 -10.74 -5.83
CA ASP A 67 13.96 -11.69 -4.97
C ASP A 67 13.55 -11.60 -3.49
N TRP A 68 12.82 -10.55 -3.10
CA TRP A 68 12.38 -10.38 -1.71
C TRP A 68 11.10 -11.16 -1.43
N SER A 69 11.05 -11.82 -0.28
CA SER A 69 9.81 -12.43 0.23
C SER A 69 8.94 -11.39 0.91
N ILE A 70 7.63 -11.47 0.69
CA ILE A 70 6.63 -10.65 1.38
C ILE A 70 5.91 -11.55 2.37
N LEU A 71 6.12 -11.33 3.66
CA LEU A 71 5.41 -12.10 4.69
C LEU A 71 4.13 -11.36 5.07
N VAL A 72 2.99 -12.00 4.90
CA VAL A 72 1.66 -11.44 5.16
C VAL A 72 1.03 -12.21 6.31
N ASP A 73 0.57 -11.51 7.35
CA ASP A 73 -0.14 -12.17 8.44
C ASP A 73 -1.52 -12.66 7.97
N GLU A 74 -1.99 -13.81 8.48
CA GLU A 74 -3.32 -14.36 8.18
C GLU A 74 -4.47 -13.36 8.40
N THR A 75 -4.36 -12.52 9.42
CA THR A 75 -5.37 -11.49 9.71
C THR A 75 -5.36 -10.38 8.68
N VAL A 76 -4.19 -10.05 8.13
CA VAL A 76 -4.03 -9.08 7.03
C VAL A 76 -4.57 -9.66 5.73
N ALA A 77 -4.25 -10.92 5.42
CA ALA A 77 -4.68 -11.59 4.20
C ALA A 77 -6.20 -11.70 4.06
N THR A 78 -6.92 -11.78 5.18
CA THR A 78 -8.38 -11.94 5.22
C THR A 78 -9.15 -10.64 5.48
N HIS A 79 -8.47 -9.53 5.77
CA HIS A 79 -9.13 -8.24 6.01
C HIS A 79 -9.75 -7.67 4.73
N GLU A 80 -10.94 -7.07 4.87
CA GLU A 80 -11.69 -6.49 3.75
C GLU A 80 -10.96 -5.31 3.09
N ARG A 81 -10.42 -4.41 3.92
CA ARG A 81 -9.65 -3.23 3.50
C ARG A 81 -8.57 -2.88 4.53
N LEU A 82 -7.43 -2.42 4.02
CA LEU A 82 -6.24 -2.06 4.79
C LEU A 82 -5.63 -0.79 4.21
N ILE A 83 -5.02 0.03 5.05
CA ILE A 83 -4.26 1.21 4.61
C ILE A 83 -2.77 0.88 4.62
N VAL A 84 -2.11 1.05 3.48
CA VAL A 84 -0.65 0.84 3.31
C VAL A 84 0.00 2.05 2.66
N GLY A 85 1.34 2.09 2.65
CA GLY A 85 2.09 3.10 1.90
C GLY A 85 1.94 2.92 0.38
N SER A 86 2.06 4.02 -0.35
CA SER A 86 2.02 4.10 -1.82
C SER A 86 3.42 4.10 -2.47
N GLY A 87 4.47 3.91 -1.67
CA GLY A 87 5.86 4.09 -2.08
C GLY A 87 6.37 5.52 -1.92
N ILE A 88 5.51 6.48 -1.60
CA ILE A 88 5.86 7.88 -1.32
C ILE A 88 5.21 8.37 -0.02
N ARG A 89 5.69 9.51 0.49
CA ARG A 89 5.20 10.10 1.75
C ARG A 89 3.84 10.81 1.63
N GLY A 90 3.52 11.35 0.46
CA GLY A 90 2.38 12.26 0.25
C GLY A 90 1.04 11.58 -0.04
N SER A 91 0.95 10.25 0.07
CA SER A 91 -0.29 9.53 -0.20
C SER A 91 -0.33 8.17 0.50
N LYS A 92 -1.51 7.55 0.51
CA LYS A 92 -1.74 6.21 1.05
C LYS A 92 -2.65 5.42 0.13
N LEU A 93 -2.44 4.10 0.14
CA LEU A 93 -3.30 3.16 -0.57
C LEU A 93 -4.29 2.51 0.39
N LEU A 94 -5.54 2.39 -0.04
CA LEU A 94 -6.53 1.51 0.55
C LEU A 94 -6.65 0.26 -0.32
N VAL A 95 -6.31 -0.90 0.23
CA VAL A 95 -6.18 -2.17 -0.50
C VAL A 95 -6.98 -3.29 0.15
N PRO A 96 -7.51 -4.26 -0.61
CA PRO A 96 -8.00 -5.51 -0.04
C PRO A 96 -6.87 -6.37 0.53
N GLY A 97 -7.13 -7.10 1.62
CA GLY A 97 -6.21 -8.12 2.14
C GLY A 97 -5.82 -9.18 1.09
N PRO A 98 -6.78 -9.74 0.34
CA PRO A 98 -6.49 -10.72 -0.72
C PRO A 98 -5.57 -10.18 -1.82
N PHE A 99 -5.58 -8.87 -2.08
CA PHE A 99 -4.66 -8.26 -3.04
C PHE A 99 -3.21 -8.36 -2.54
N LEU A 100 -2.96 -8.05 -1.26
CA LEU A 100 -1.63 -8.17 -0.65
C LEU A 100 -1.15 -9.62 -0.58
N ALA A 101 -2.05 -10.55 -0.23
CA ALA A 101 -1.75 -11.99 -0.21
C ALA A 101 -1.48 -12.57 -1.61
N GLY A 102 -1.99 -11.91 -2.66
CA GLY A 102 -1.77 -12.29 -4.05
C GLY A 102 -0.53 -11.66 -4.71
N LEU A 103 0.23 -10.83 -3.99
CA LEU A 103 1.44 -10.23 -4.54
C LEU A 103 2.48 -11.30 -4.89
N PRO A 104 3.35 -11.06 -5.88
CA PRO A 104 4.47 -11.96 -6.15
C PRO A 104 5.29 -12.19 -4.88
N ARG A 105 5.60 -13.46 -4.59
CA ARG A 105 6.41 -13.86 -3.41
C ARG A 105 5.75 -13.57 -2.06
N ALA A 106 4.44 -13.30 -2.03
CA ALA A 106 3.68 -13.25 -0.80
C ALA A 106 3.53 -14.65 -0.18
N GLU A 107 3.83 -14.76 1.11
CA GLU A 107 3.62 -15.95 1.92
C GLU A 107 2.72 -15.57 3.09
N VAL A 108 1.56 -16.23 3.20
CA VAL A 108 0.62 -16.00 4.30
C VAL A 108 0.98 -16.91 5.46
N LEU A 109 1.27 -16.31 6.62
CA LEU A 109 1.74 -16.99 7.82
C LEU A 109 1.01 -16.46 9.06
N SER A 110 0.98 -17.23 10.13
CA SER A 110 0.57 -16.76 11.45
C SER A 110 1.78 -16.04 12.10
N LEU A 111 1.82 -14.71 12.04
CA LEU A 111 2.99 -13.90 12.40
C LEU A 111 2.79 -13.10 13.69
N ALA A 112 1.66 -12.41 13.79
CA ALA A 112 1.36 -11.55 14.93
C ALA A 112 0.81 -12.39 16.10
N GLN A 113 1.39 -12.20 17.27
CA GLN A 113 0.84 -12.76 18.51
C GLN A 113 -0.11 -11.73 19.14
N ALA A 114 -1.27 -12.21 19.59
CA ALA A 114 -2.29 -11.40 20.27
C ALA A 114 -1.84 -10.96 21.67
#